data_AF-A0A950FB87-F1
#
_entry.id   AF-A0A950FB87-F1
#
_cell.length_a   1.000
_cell.length_b   1.000
_cell.length_c   1.000
_cell.angle_alpha   90.00
_cell.angle_beta   90.00
_cell.angle_gamma   90.00
#
_symmetry.space_group_name_H-M   'P 1'
#
loop_
_entity.id
_entity.type
_entity.pdbx_description
1 polymer ?
#
loop_
_entity_poly.entity_id
_entity_poly.type
_entity_poly.pdbx_seq_one_letter_code
_entity_poly.pdbx_strand_id
1 'polypeptide(L)'
;MEWVYIEDLGHHIGEEVTLKGWLYNRRSSGKVHFLLIRDGTGICQCVASRTDIGAEAFAEADHLGQETSIEVTGVVREDKRAPGGRELTIKSFAVHASSIDYP
;
A
#
# COMPACT_ATOMS: atom_id res chain seq x y z
N MET A 1 8.32 3.23 -14.74
CA MET A 1 8.30 2.18 -13.73
C MET A 1 7.21 1.21 -14.11
N GLU A 2 7.47 -0.09 -13.97
CA GLU A 2 6.50 -1.13 -14.30
C GLU A 2 5.61 -1.37 -13.08
N TRP A 3 4.30 -1.42 -13.33
CA TRP A 3 3.36 -1.84 -12.29
C TRP A 3 3.22 -3.36 -12.35
N VAL A 4 2.99 -3.98 -11.21
CA VAL A 4 2.90 -5.43 -11.07
C VAL A 4 1.61 -5.80 -10.34
N TYR A 5 1.18 -7.05 -10.51
CA TYR A 5 0.10 -7.63 -9.71
C TYR A 5 0.62 -8.12 -8.36
N ILE A 6 -0.27 -8.14 -7.36
CA ILE A 6 0.05 -8.62 -6.02
C ILE A 6 0.48 -10.08 -6.03
N GLU A 7 -0.12 -10.92 -6.89
CA GLU A 7 0.25 -12.33 -7.02
C GLU A 7 1.71 -12.54 -7.47
N ASP A 8 2.26 -11.60 -8.24
CA ASP A 8 3.61 -11.67 -8.81
C ASP A 8 4.70 -11.14 -7.87
N LEU A 9 4.35 -10.52 -6.75
CA LEU A 9 5.31 -9.89 -5.82
C LEU A 9 6.41 -10.83 -5.32
N GLY A 10 6.19 -12.15 -5.36
CA GLY A 10 7.22 -13.14 -5.04
C GLY A 10 8.44 -13.09 -5.93
N HIS A 11 8.31 -12.58 -7.15
CA HIS A 11 9.41 -12.44 -8.11
C HIS A 11 10.20 -11.14 -7.96
N HIS A 12 9.74 -10.21 -7.13
CA HIS A 12 10.24 -8.84 -7.04
C HIS A 12 10.83 -8.49 -5.67
N ILE A 13 11.24 -9.49 -4.88
CA ILE A 13 11.81 -9.26 -3.54
C ILE A 13 13.06 -8.35 -3.63
N GLY A 14 13.03 -7.24 -2.89
CA GLY A 14 14.11 -6.24 -2.87
C GLY A 14 14.03 -5.22 -4.01
N GLU A 15 13.12 -5.38 -4.96
CA GLU A 15 12.90 -4.47 -6.07
C GLU A 15 11.90 -3.38 -5.72
N GLU A 16 11.98 -2.25 -6.43
CA GLU A 16 10.99 -1.18 -6.37
C GLU A 16 9.93 -1.41 -7.45
N VAL A 17 8.68 -1.55 -7.01
CA VAL A 17 7.53 -1.83 -7.89
C VAL A 17 6.38 -0.88 -7.60
N THR A 18 5.49 -0.72 -8.56
CA THR A 18 4.24 0.01 -8.40
C THR A 18 3.06 -0.96 -8.27
N LEU A 19 2.26 -0.82 -7.23
CA LEU A 19 0.96 -1.48 -7.07
C LEU A 19 -0.16 -0.48 -7.34
N LYS A 20 -1.20 -0.95 -8.04
CA LYS A 20 -2.42 -0.20 -8.30
C LYS A 20 -3.60 -1.01 -7.81
N GLY A 21 -4.47 -0.40 -7.01
CA GLY A 21 -5.58 -1.12 -6.43
C GLY A 21 -6.43 -0.27 -5.52
N TRP A 22 -7.09 -0.94 -4.58
CA TRP A 22 -8.03 -0.34 -3.66
C TRP A 22 -7.60 -0.60 -2.23
N LEU A 23 -7.82 0.38 -1.35
CA LEU A 23 -7.64 0.18 0.07
C LEU A 23 -8.65 -0.84 0.59
N TYR A 24 -8.18 -1.99 1.04
CA TYR A 24 -9.00 -2.99 1.71
C TYR A 24 -9.17 -2.69 3.21
N ASN A 25 -8.09 -2.29 3.88
CA ASN A 25 -8.13 -1.91 5.29
C ASN A 25 -6.95 -0.99 5.64
N ARG A 26 -7.08 -0.21 6.70
CA ARG A 26 -6.03 0.67 7.21
C ARG A 26 -5.94 0.57 8.73
N ARG A 27 -4.71 0.58 9.25
CA ARG A 27 -4.43 0.84 10.66
C ARG A 27 -3.27 1.81 10.82
N SER A 28 -3.26 2.54 11.92
CA SER A 28 -2.23 3.54 12.25
C SER A 28 -1.53 3.19 13.55
N SER A 29 -0.23 3.46 13.61
CA SER A 29 0.58 3.30 14.83
C SER A 29 1.66 4.38 14.88
N GLY A 30 1.37 5.47 15.59
CA GLY A 30 2.29 6.61 15.71
C GLY A 30 2.58 7.26 14.36
N LYS A 31 3.80 7.10 13.86
CA LYS A 31 4.29 7.70 12.59
C LYS A 31 4.24 6.73 11.39
N VAL A 32 3.47 5.65 11.50
CA VAL A 32 3.36 4.60 10.49
C VAL A 32 1.90 4.28 10.22
N HIS A 33 1.54 4.19 8.94
CA HIS A 33 0.29 3.61 8.46
C HIS A 33 0.58 2.25 7.84
N PHE A 34 -0.27 1.28 8.15
CA PHE A 34 -0.31 -0.01 7.48
C PHE A 34 -1.58 -0.06 6.64
N LEU A 35 -1.39 -0.04 5.32
CA LEU A 35 -2.45 -0.09 4.32
C LEU A 35 -2.51 -1.50 3.77
N LEU A 36 -3.64 -2.19 3.89
CA LEU A 36 -3.88 -3.39 3.12
C LEU A 36 -4.47 -2.97 1.77
N ILE A 37 -3.76 -3.27 0.68
CA ILE A 37 -4.18 -2.94 -0.68
C ILE A 37 -4.60 -4.23 -1.37
N ARG A 38 -5.72 -4.20 -2.09
CA ARG A 38 -6.20 -5.29 -2.95
C ARG A 38 -6.22 -4.84 -4.40
N ASP A 39 -5.90 -5.73 -5.33
CA ASP A 39 -5.93 -5.46 -6.78
C ASP A 39 -6.81 -6.45 -7.58
N GLY A 40 -7.42 -7.42 -6.89
CA GLY A 40 -8.19 -8.52 -7.49
C GLY A 40 -7.43 -9.84 -7.60
N THR A 41 -6.10 -9.80 -7.55
CA THR A 41 -5.22 -10.99 -7.54
C THR A 41 -4.79 -11.37 -6.12
N GLY A 42 -4.76 -10.39 -5.21
CA GLY A 42 -4.44 -10.64 -3.81
C GLY A 42 -4.62 -9.44 -2.90
N ILE A 43 -4.06 -9.56 -1.69
CA ILE A 43 -3.95 -8.48 -0.70
C ILE A 43 -2.49 -8.35 -0.27
N CYS A 44 -1.95 -7.14 -0.33
CA CYS A 44 -0.58 -6.82 0.11
C CYS A 44 -0.60 -5.82 1.25
N GLN A 45 0.19 -6.05 2.31
CA GLN A 45 0.45 -5.04 3.32
C GLN A 45 1.45 -4.01 2.76
N CYS A 46 1.07 -2.74 2.75
CA CYS A 46 1.90 -1.64 2.34
C CYS A 46 2.13 -0.71 3.54
N VAL A 47 3.39 -0.51 3.89
CA VAL A 47 3.83 0.25 5.07
C VAL A 47 4.26 1.64 4.64
N ALA A 48 3.53 2.65 5.09
CA ALA A 48 3.82 4.05 4.85
C ALA A 48 4.34 4.70 6.14
N SER A 49 5.60 5.13 6.16
CA SER A 49 6.13 5.94 7.25
C SER A 49 6.14 7.41 6.87
N ARG A 50 5.89 8.31 7.84
CA ARG A 50 5.94 9.76 7.60
C ARG A 50 7.29 10.23 7.06
N THR A 51 8.36 9.52 7.39
CA THR A 51 9.71 9.83 6.92
C THR A 51 9.89 9.47 5.45
N ASP A 52 9.30 8.36 4.99
CA ASP A 52 9.51 7.84 3.64
C ASP A 52 8.65 8.54 2.60
N ILE A 53 7.39 8.86 2.94
CA ILE A 53 6.44 9.47 1.99
C ILE A 53 6.22 10.97 2.20
N GLY A 54 6.82 11.55 3.24
CA GLY A 54 6.64 12.96 3.59
C GLY A 54 5.34 13.26 4.33
N ALA A 55 5.23 14.48 4.87
CA ALA A 55 4.13 14.85 5.76
C ALA A 55 2.77 14.98 5.05
N GLU A 56 2.75 15.44 3.81
CA GLU A 56 1.53 15.66 3.02
C GLU A 56 0.86 14.33 2.65
N ALA A 57 1.60 13.44 1.97
CA ALA A 57 1.09 12.11 1.62
C ALA A 57 0.75 11.27 2.86
N PHE A 58 1.50 11.44 3.96
CA PHE A 58 1.17 10.77 5.22
C PHE A 58 -0.16 11.25 5.81
N ALA A 59 -0.45 12.55 5.75
CA ALA A 59 -1.74 13.09 6.19
C ALA A 59 -2.89 12.63 5.28
N GLU A 60 -2.67 12.54 3.98
CA GLU A 60 -3.65 12.01 3.02
C GLU A 60 -3.97 10.53 3.32
N ALA A 61 -2.94 9.73 3.62
CA ALA A 61 -3.09 8.32 3.96
C ALA A 61 -3.86 8.09 5.29
N ASP A 62 -3.96 9.08 6.18
CA ASP A 62 -4.61 8.92 7.49
C ASP A 62 -6.15 8.92 7.44
N HIS A 63 -6.74 9.33 6.31
CA HIS A 63 -8.20 9.49 6.19
C HIS A 63 -8.80 8.73 5.01
N LEU A 64 -8.07 7.76 4.45
CA LEU A 64 -8.58 6.95 3.35
C LEU A 64 -9.75 6.07 3.80
N GLY A 65 -10.86 6.17 3.08
CA GLY A 65 -11.99 5.25 3.22
C GLY A 65 -11.71 3.92 2.52
N GLN A 66 -12.35 2.85 2.99
CA GLN A 66 -12.32 1.54 2.34
C GLN A 66 -12.76 1.68 0.87
N GLU A 67 -12.11 0.97 -0.03
CA GLU A 67 -12.30 1.04 -1.48
C GLU A 67 -11.81 2.33 -2.16
N THR A 68 -11.04 3.16 -1.46
CA THR A 68 -10.32 4.26 -2.11
C THR A 68 -9.30 3.69 -3.10
N SER A 69 -9.35 4.16 -4.35
CA SER A 69 -8.40 3.74 -5.39
C SER A 69 -7.09 4.51 -5.26
N ILE A 70 -5.99 3.75 -5.20
CA ILE A 70 -4.66 4.26 -4.89
C ILE A 70 -3.60 3.61 -5.77
N GLU A 71 -2.53 4.35 -5.99
CA GLU A 71 -1.27 3.88 -6.55
C GLU A 71 -0.17 4.04 -5.50
N VAL A 72 0.59 2.98 -5.26
CA VAL A 72 1.74 3.02 -4.35
C VAL A 72 2.96 2.47 -5.04
N THR A 73 4.09 3.14 -4.87
CA THR A 73 5.40 2.65 -5.31
C THR A 73 6.28 2.43 -4.09
N GLY A 74 6.95 1.29 -4.03
CA GLY A 74 7.73 0.93 -2.86
C GLY A 74 8.61 -0.30 -3.08
N VAL A 75 9.39 -0.65 -2.06
CA VAL A 75 10.30 -1.80 -2.10
C VAL A 75 9.62 -3.03 -1.53
N VAL A 76 9.63 -4.14 -2.27
CA VAL A 76 9.07 -5.41 -1.79
C VAL A 76 9.99 -6.04 -0.75
N ARG A 77 9.42 -6.49 0.36
CA ARG A 77 10.12 -7.14 1.47
C ARG A 77 9.44 -8.44 1.84
N GLU A 78 10.22 -9.42 2.27
CA GLU A 78 9.67 -10.60 2.93
C GLU A 78 9.28 -10.24 4.37
N ASP A 79 8.04 -10.54 4.76
CA ASP A 79 7.59 -10.54 6.15
C ASP A 79 6.57 -11.68 6.35
N LYS A 80 6.98 -12.73 7.07
CA LYS A 80 6.14 -13.91 7.33
C LYS A 80 4.85 -13.59 8.10
N ARG A 81 4.75 -12.42 8.72
CA ARG A 81 3.57 -11.97 9.46
C ARG A 81 2.58 -11.21 8.56
N ALA A 82 3.03 -10.74 7.40
CA ALA A 82 2.18 -10.03 6.45
C ALA A 82 1.34 -11.02 5.61
N PRO A 83 0.15 -10.62 5.13
CA PRO A 83 -0.60 -11.40 4.15
C PRO A 83 0.26 -11.76 2.94
N GLY A 84 0.24 -13.03 2.51
CA GLY A 84 1.08 -13.50 1.41
C GLY A 84 2.58 -13.62 1.74
N GLY A 85 2.99 -13.41 3.00
CA GLY A 85 4.38 -13.52 3.46
C GLY A 85 5.28 -12.37 3.01
N ARG A 86 4.71 -11.28 2.50
CA ARG A 86 5.41 -10.16 1.86
C ARG A 86 4.72 -8.84 2.17
N GLU A 87 5.47 -7.76 2.15
CA GLU A 87 4.95 -6.41 2.29
C GLU A 87 5.68 -5.44 1.35
N LEU A 88 5.11 -4.25 1.16
CA LEU A 88 5.69 -3.16 0.40
C LEU A 88 6.04 -1.99 1.32
N THR A 89 7.30 -1.58 1.40
CA THR A 89 7.69 -0.32 2.06
C THR A 89 7.49 0.83 1.08
N ILE A 90 6.48 1.68 1.33
CA ILE A 90 6.06 2.72 0.39
C ILE A 90 7.09 3.88 0.36
N LYS A 91 7.41 4.33 -0.86
CA LYS A 91 8.19 5.55 -1.14
C LYS A 91 7.38 6.63 -1.85
N SER A 92 6.33 6.25 -2.58
CA SER A 92 5.42 7.17 -3.25
C SER A 92 3.98 6.66 -3.13
N PHE A 93 3.06 7.59 -2.97
CA PHE A 93 1.65 7.33 -2.71
C PHE A 93 0.82 8.37 -3.48
N ALA A 94 -0.22 7.91 -4.17
CA ALA A 94 -1.17 8.77 -4.86
C ALA A 94 -2.60 8.22 -4.72
N VAL A 95 -3.55 9.10 -4.44
CA VAL A 95 -4.98 8.79 -4.49
C VAL A 95 -5.53 9.17 -5.86
N HIS A 96 -6.29 8.26 -6.48
CA HIS A 96 -6.94 8.51 -7.76
C HIS A 96 -8.43 8.85 -7.61
N ALA A 97 -9.13 8.12 -6.75
CA ALA A 97 -10.52 8.39 -6.41
C ALA A 97 -10.82 7.90 -5.00
N SER A 98 -11.26 8.83 -4.16
CA SER A 98 -11.70 8.58 -2.79
C SER A 98 -13.00 7.80 -2.74
N SER A 99 -13.12 6.95 -1.72
CA SER A 99 -14.37 6.26 -1.36
C SER A 99 -14.84 6.74 0.00
N ILE A 100 -16.15 7.00 0.12
CA ILE A 100 -16.80 7.53 1.32
C ILE A 100 -18.04 6.67 1.57
N ASP A 101 -18.27 6.29 2.83
CA ASP A 101 -19.44 5.52 3.28
C ASP A 101 -19.65 4.20 2.52
N TYR A 102 -18.58 3.41 2.38
CA TYR A 102 -18.67 2.06 1.79
C TYR A 102 -19.64 1.17 2.60
N PRO A 103 -20.71 0.59 1.98
CA PRO A 103 -21.78 -0.12 2.67
C PRO A 103 -21.40 -1.41 3.41
#